data_AF-A0A1W9PUV8-F1
#
_entry.id   AF-A0A1W9PUV8-F1
#
_cell.length_a   1.000
_cell.length_b   1.000
_cell.length_c   1.000
_cell.angle_alpha   90.00
_cell.angle_beta   90.00
_cell.angle_gamma   90.00
#
_symmetry.space_group_name_H-M   'P 1'
#
loop_
_entity.id
_entity.type
_entity.pdbx_description
1 polymer ?
#
loop_
_entity_poly.entity_id
_entity_poly.type
_entity_poly.pdbx_seq_one_letter_code
_entity_poly.pdbx_strand_id
1 'polypeptide(L)'
;MANIITLLRFPLLFIYISLLYFGDASVQMWCVPFIIIIILMDTLDGIIARSRGETSLLGSVLDIATDRTLELVLWVVFADMNLIPVCIPLVVIARGTMVDAIRAIGMRQGKAAFEQLKSPISKFLVSSRTMRSTYGVAKAIAFSTLTLNLSLRTANELSSKELKEKAKAVLKHAGRCYYDLYHTSNNPEKILQLYPKSDAIEKIVALSHQEKGVFVVAPHSSNFDLALRALAIYGLKASLLGYANPSSGYKIQNKFRNSMGMEIISLSEENTFLHAVEMLKNGGIVATGIDRPVEVRKKKHMVSFFGHPSALPVGYIQIALAADVPILVLGVKMRSNGTYEIMQSGLIPLKRHPNRFAEIKQNVEMVLEIVAGYIQQAPEQWLMFYPVWPDMLEKLP
;
A
#
# COMPACT_ATOMS: atom_id res chain seq x y z
N MET A 1 -25.74 -25.43 -37.44
CA MET A 1 -25.34 -25.55 -36.01
C MET A 1 -24.20 -24.59 -35.65
N ALA A 2 -23.33 -24.25 -36.61
CA ALA A 2 -22.16 -23.36 -36.41
C ALA A 2 -22.48 -21.98 -35.79
N ASN A 3 -23.50 -21.27 -36.30
CA ASN A 3 -23.89 -19.95 -35.78
C ASN A 3 -24.23 -19.92 -34.27
N ILE A 4 -24.60 -21.07 -33.67
CA ILE A 4 -24.90 -21.17 -32.23
C ILE A 4 -23.62 -21.11 -31.40
N ILE A 5 -22.53 -21.75 -31.83
CA ILE A 5 -21.24 -21.74 -31.11
C ILE A 5 -20.69 -20.31 -31.06
N THR A 6 -20.74 -19.62 -32.20
CA THR A 6 -20.33 -18.22 -32.31
C THR A 6 -21.18 -17.31 -31.41
N LEU A 7 -22.50 -17.48 -31.38
CA LEU A 7 -23.38 -16.67 -30.50
C LEU A 7 -23.22 -16.98 -29.00
N LEU A 8 -22.90 -18.23 -28.63
CA LEU A 8 -22.68 -18.64 -27.23
C LEU A 8 -21.48 -17.95 -26.58
N ARG A 9 -20.54 -17.41 -27.38
CA ARG A 9 -19.36 -16.69 -26.87
C ARG A 9 -19.75 -15.40 -26.12
N PHE A 10 -20.88 -14.77 -26.45
CA PHE A 10 -21.34 -13.55 -25.79
C PHE A 10 -21.77 -13.78 -24.33
N PRO A 11 -22.69 -14.71 -24.01
CA PRO A 11 -22.99 -15.07 -22.63
C PRO A 11 -21.74 -15.47 -21.84
N LEU A 12 -20.85 -16.28 -22.45
CA LEU A 12 -19.60 -16.71 -21.80
C LEU A 12 -18.66 -15.53 -21.52
N LEU A 13 -18.57 -14.55 -22.42
CA LEU A 13 -17.82 -13.32 -22.20
C LEU A 13 -18.37 -12.53 -21.02
N PHE A 14 -19.69 -12.35 -20.92
CA PHE A 14 -20.29 -11.63 -19.79
C PHE A 14 -20.12 -12.38 -18.46
N ILE A 15 -20.22 -13.71 -18.46
CA ILE A 15 -19.91 -14.53 -17.29
C ILE A 15 -18.45 -14.33 -16.90
N TYR A 16 -17.52 -14.44 -17.85
CA TYR A 16 -16.10 -14.20 -17.62
C TYR A 16 -15.83 -12.82 -17.02
N ILE A 17 -16.42 -11.75 -17.59
CA ILE A 17 -16.29 -10.38 -17.06
C ILE A 17 -16.84 -10.29 -15.63
N SER A 18 -18.01 -10.89 -15.35
CA SER A 18 -18.57 -10.93 -14.00
C SER A 18 -17.64 -11.62 -13.01
N LEU A 19 -16.99 -12.72 -13.41
CA LEU A 19 -16.02 -13.43 -12.58
C LEU A 19 -14.74 -12.60 -12.35
N LEU A 20 -14.33 -11.78 -13.31
CA LEU A 20 -13.19 -10.87 -13.11
C LEU A 20 -13.50 -9.78 -12.09
N TYR A 21 -14.68 -9.14 -12.17
CA TYR A 21 -15.05 -8.03 -11.27
C TYR A 21 -15.44 -8.48 -9.86
N PHE A 22 -16.09 -9.63 -9.73
CA PHE A 22 -16.69 -10.07 -8.45
C PHE A 22 -16.06 -11.33 -7.87
N GLY A 23 -15.18 -12.01 -8.59
CA GLY A 23 -14.49 -13.21 -8.13
C GLY A 23 -13.33 -12.90 -7.19
N ASP A 24 -13.08 -13.80 -6.24
CA ASP A 24 -11.84 -13.80 -5.47
C ASP A 24 -10.63 -14.22 -6.34
N ALA A 25 -9.43 -14.16 -5.77
CA ALA A 25 -8.20 -14.53 -6.49
C ALA A 25 -8.24 -15.95 -7.08
N SER A 26 -8.91 -16.90 -6.42
CA SER A 26 -9.02 -18.28 -6.90
C SER A 26 -9.96 -18.37 -8.10
N VAL A 27 -11.10 -17.69 -8.04
CA VAL A 27 -12.06 -17.59 -9.15
C VAL A 27 -11.41 -16.91 -10.36
N GLN A 28 -10.69 -15.81 -10.15
CA GLN A 28 -9.95 -15.11 -11.20
C GLN A 28 -8.83 -15.98 -11.80
N MET A 29 -8.18 -16.84 -11.01
CA MET A 29 -7.18 -17.80 -11.51
C MET A 29 -7.82 -18.81 -12.48
N TRP A 30 -9.02 -19.32 -12.16
CA TRP A 30 -9.78 -20.20 -13.06
C TRP A 30 -10.26 -19.49 -14.33
N CYS A 31 -10.30 -18.16 -14.35
CA CYS A 31 -10.61 -17.40 -15.55
C CYS A 31 -9.49 -17.48 -16.61
N VAL A 32 -8.25 -17.82 -16.22
CA VAL A 32 -7.11 -17.96 -17.15
C VAL A 32 -7.32 -19.07 -18.19
N PRO A 33 -7.62 -20.33 -17.82
CA PRO A 33 -8.00 -21.35 -18.80
C PRO A 33 -9.36 -21.06 -19.46
N PHE A 34 -10.28 -20.38 -18.76
CA PHE A 34 -11.61 -20.07 -19.30
C PHE A 34 -11.54 -19.15 -20.52
N ILE A 35 -10.72 -18.08 -20.48
CA ILE A 35 -10.57 -17.19 -21.64
C ILE A 35 -9.93 -17.89 -22.84
N ILE A 36 -9.02 -18.84 -22.61
CA ILE A 36 -8.43 -19.66 -23.67
C ILE A 36 -9.52 -20.48 -24.35
N ILE A 37 -10.42 -21.10 -23.57
CA ILE A 37 -11.55 -21.87 -24.12
C ILE A 37 -12.44 -20.97 -24.99
N ILE A 38 -12.81 -19.78 -24.51
CA ILE A 38 -13.65 -18.83 -25.25
C ILE A 38 -13.00 -18.42 -26.59
N ILE A 39 -11.67 -18.26 -26.62
CA ILE A 39 -10.92 -17.95 -27.85
C ILE A 39 -10.83 -19.18 -28.77
N LEU A 40 -10.61 -20.39 -28.24
CA LEU A 40 -10.52 -21.61 -29.04
C LEU A 40 -11.85 -22.04 -29.64
N MET A 41 -12.99 -21.65 -29.04
CA MET A 41 -14.32 -21.89 -29.60
C MET A 41 -14.50 -21.32 -31.02
N ASP A 42 -13.81 -20.22 -31.34
CA ASP A 42 -13.75 -19.64 -32.69
C ASP A 42 -13.18 -20.63 -33.72
N THR A 43 -12.03 -21.21 -33.36
CA THR A 43 -11.35 -22.19 -34.22
C THR A 43 -12.19 -23.46 -34.37
N LEU A 44 -12.86 -23.88 -33.29
CA LEU A 44 -13.75 -25.03 -33.29
C LEU A 44 -14.96 -24.82 -34.21
N ASP A 45 -15.59 -23.64 -34.17
CA ASP A 45 -16.72 -23.31 -35.05
C ASP A 45 -16.32 -23.38 -36.52
N GLY A 46 -15.18 -22.78 -36.86
CA GLY A 46 -14.65 -22.82 -38.23
C GLY A 46 -14.31 -24.24 -38.72
N ILE A 47 -13.91 -25.16 -37.84
CA ILE A 47 -13.66 -26.56 -38.19
C ILE A 47 -14.98 -27.30 -38.43
N ILE A 48 -15.98 -27.12 -37.55
CA ILE A 48 -17.28 -27.79 -37.64
C ILE A 48 -18.06 -27.30 -38.88
N ALA A 49 -18.03 -26.00 -39.17
CA ALA A 49 -18.70 -25.44 -40.34
C ALA A 49 -18.13 -26.03 -41.65
N ARG A 50 -16.81 -26.21 -41.74
CA ARG A 50 -16.14 -26.79 -42.91
C ARG A 50 -16.39 -28.29 -43.05
N SER A 51 -16.39 -29.04 -41.95
CA SER A 51 -16.63 -30.50 -41.99
C SER A 51 -18.07 -30.85 -42.36
N ARG A 52 -19.01 -29.94 -42.15
CA ARG A 52 -20.45 -30.12 -42.47
C ARG A 52 -20.89 -29.42 -43.76
N GLY A 53 -20.01 -28.66 -44.41
CA GLY A 53 -20.38 -27.87 -45.59
C GLY A 53 -21.36 -26.72 -45.31
N GLU A 54 -21.52 -26.29 -44.05
CA GLU A 54 -22.47 -25.26 -43.61
C GLU A 54 -21.89 -23.83 -43.70
N THR A 55 -21.07 -23.51 -44.70
CA THR A 55 -20.48 -22.17 -44.84
C THR A 55 -21.50 -21.18 -45.42
N SER A 56 -21.95 -20.19 -44.63
CA SER A 56 -22.87 -19.14 -45.07
C SER A 56 -22.23 -17.75 -45.01
N LEU A 57 -22.65 -16.86 -45.91
CA LEU A 57 -22.20 -15.46 -45.93
C LEU A 57 -22.55 -14.75 -44.61
N LEU A 58 -23.77 -14.95 -44.11
CA LEU A 58 -24.23 -14.40 -42.83
C LEU A 58 -23.38 -14.89 -41.66
N GLY A 59 -23.06 -16.19 -41.61
CA GLY A 59 -22.20 -16.77 -40.57
C GLY A 59 -20.80 -16.16 -40.57
N SER A 60 -20.21 -15.94 -41.75
CA SER A 60 -18.88 -15.31 -41.84
C SER A 60 -18.85 -13.84 -41.38
N VAL A 61 -19.93 -13.10 -41.56
CA VAL A 61 -20.06 -11.72 -41.08
C VAL A 61 -20.25 -11.68 -39.57
N LEU A 62 -21.10 -12.58 -39.05
CA LEU A 62 -21.37 -12.70 -37.62
C LEU A 62 -20.12 -13.12 -36.84
N ASP A 63 -19.31 -14.01 -37.40
CA ASP A 63 -18.04 -14.46 -36.85
C ASP A 63 -17.07 -13.29 -36.65
N ILE A 64 -16.82 -12.51 -37.70
CA ILE A 64 -15.97 -11.30 -37.66
C ILE A 64 -16.48 -10.28 -36.63
N ALA A 65 -17.79 -10.04 -36.60
CA ALA A 65 -18.40 -9.10 -35.67
C ALA A 65 -18.27 -9.55 -34.21
N THR A 66 -18.47 -10.84 -33.95
CA THR A 66 -18.35 -11.44 -32.62
C THR A 66 -16.92 -11.37 -32.11
N ASP A 67 -15.96 -11.76 -32.96
CA ASP A 67 -14.53 -11.72 -32.65
C ASP A 67 -14.04 -10.31 -32.31
N ARG A 68 -14.48 -9.33 -33.12
CA ARG A 68 -14.18 -7.91 -32.87
C ARG A 68 -14.80 -7.44 -31.56
N THR A 69 -16.06 -7.75 -31.32
CA THR A 69 -16.77 -7.28 -30.12
C THR A 69 -16.11 -7.83 -28.86
N LEU A 70 -15.78 -9.12 -28.85
CA LEU A 70 -15.09 -9.76 -27.74
C LEU A 70 -13.73 -9.11 -27.47
N GLU A 71 -12.93 -8.92 -28.51
CA GLU A 71 -11.62 -8.26 -28.41
C GLU A 71 -11.74 -6.83 -27.84
N LEU A 72 -12.68 -6.03 -28.36
CA LEU A 72 -12.87 -4.65 -27.91
C LEU A 72 -13.33 -4.56 -26.46
N VAL A 73 -14.31 -5.38 -26.07
CA VAL A 73 -14.83 -5.42 -24.70
C VAL A 73 -13.70 -5.79 -23.73
N LEU A 74 -12.90 -6.80 -24.03
CA LEU A 74 -11.80 -7.22 -23.15
C LEU A 74 -10.73 -6.14 -22.99
N TRP A 75 -10.33 -5.46 -24.07
CA TRP A 75 -9.37 -4.36 -23.96
C TRP A 75 -9.90 -3.21 -23.10
N VAL A 76 -11.19 -2.89 -23.18
CA VAL A 76 -11.82 -1.87 -22.34
C VAL A 76 -11.88 -2.30 -20.88
N VAL A 77 -12.32 -3.53 -20.61
CA VAL A 77 -12.40 -4.09 -19.23
C VAL A 77 -11.02 -4.12 -18.56
N PHE A 78 -9.97 -4.57 -19.28
CA PHE A 78 -8.62 -4.58 -18.71
C PHE A 78 -8.04 -3.18 -18.48
N ALA A 79 -8.46 -2.18 -19.27
CA ALA A 79 -8.08 -0.79 -19.02
C ALA A 79 -8.81 -0.21 -17.80
N ASP A 80 -10.10 -0.50 -17.62
CA ASP A 80 -10.88 -0.11 -16.45
C ASP A 80 -10.31 -0.72 -15.15
N MET A 81 -9.88 -1.99 -15.20
CA MET A 81 -9.19 -2.67 -14.09
C MET A 81 -7.76 -2.16 -13.85
N ASN A 82 -7.30 -1.16 -14.59
CA ASN A 82 -5.95 -0.57 -14.51
C ASN A 82 -4.81 -1.57 -14.78
N LEU A 83 -5.05 -2.61 -15.60
CA LEU A 83 -4.01 -3.55 -16.02
C LEU A 83 -3.25 -3.05 -17.26
N ILE A 84 -3.89 -2.20 -18.06
CA ILE A 84 -3.30 -1.58 -19.24
C ILE A 84 -3.71 -0.10 -19.34
N PRO A 85 -2.92 0.74 -20.02
CA PRO A 85 -3.30 2.12 -20.29
C PRO A 85 -4.49 2.23 -21.25
N VAL A 86 -5.36 3.22 -21.05
CA VAL A 86 -6.54 3.50 -21.90
C VAL A 86 -6.18 3.77 -23.37
N CYS A 87 -4.94 4.14 -23.68
CA CYS A 87 -4.52 4.34 -25.07
C CYS A 87 -4.59 3.06 -25.91
N ILE A 88 -4.42 1.87 -25.30
CA ILE A 88 -4.49 0.59 -26.00
C ILE A 88 -5.88 0.33 -26.58
N PRO A 89 -6.98 0.27 -25.79
CA PRO A 89 -8.32 0.09 -26.35
C PRO A 89 -8.68 1.20 -27.35
N LEU A 90 -8.28 2.46 -27.12
CA LEU A 90 -8.56 3.55 -28.07
C LEU A 90 -7.92 3.31 -29.44
N VAL A 91 -6.66 2.87 -29.47
CA VAL A 91 -5.96 2.52 -30.72
C VAL A 91 -6.64 1.34 -31.41
N VAL A 92 -7.02 0.29 -30.68
CA VAL A 92 -7.68 -0.89 -31.26
C VAL A 92 -9.06 -0.53 -31.82
N ILE A 93 -9.84 0.28 -31.09
CA ILE A 93 -11.15 0.79 -31.55
C ILE A 93 -10.99 1.62 -32.81
N ALA A 94 -10.11 2.64 -32.80
CA ALA A 94 -9.92 3.54 -33.93
C ALA A 94 -9.45 2.79 -35.18
N ARG A 95 -8.47 1.88 -35.03
CA ARG A 95 -7.99 1.03 -36.13
C ARG A 95 -9.10 0.11 -36.63
N GLY A 96 -9.86 -0.51 -35.73
CA GLY A 96 -10.93 -1.44 -36.07
C GLY A 96 -12.03 -0.77 -36.89
N THR A 97 -12.57 0.34 -36.39
CA THR A 97 -13.63 1.10 -37.05
C THR A 97 -13.20 1.66 -38.40
N MET A 98 -11.96 2.17 -38.52
CA MET A 98 -11.43 2.66 -39.78
C MET A 98 -11.31 1.53 -40.83
N VAL A 99 -10.81 0.35 -40.44
CA VAL A 99 -10.70 -0.80 -41.33
C VAL A 99 -12.08 -1.27 -41.79
N ASP A 100 -13.07 -1.32 -40.88
CA ASP A 100 -14.42 -1.76 -41.21
C ASP A 100 -15.15 -0.74 -42.10
N ALA A 101 -14.95 0.57 -41.90
CA ALA A 101 -15.45 1.62 -42.79
C ALA A 101 -14.89 1.48 -44.22
N ILE A 102 -13.59 1.24 -44.36
CA ILE A 102 -12.95 1.03 -45.68
C ILE A 102 -13.50 -0.23 -46.35
N ARG A 103 -13.65 -1.32 -45.60
CA ARG A 103 -14.21 -2.59 -46.13
C ARG A 103 -15.64 -2.45 -46.59
N ALA A 104 -16.46 -1.67 -45.89
CA ALA A 104 -17.85 -1.41 -46.25
C ALA A 104 -17.97 -0.73 -47.63
N ILE A 105 -17.02 0.14 -48.01
CA ILE A 105 -16.99 0.79 -49.33
C ILE A 105 -16.78 -0.25 -50.43
N GLY A 106 -15.85 -1.18 -50.27
CA GLY A 106 -15.58 -2.21 -51.29
C GLY A 106 -16.65 -3.30 -51.36
N MET A 107 -17.34 -3.59 -50.25
CA MET A 107 -18.50 -4.50 -50.22
C MET A 107 -19.66 -3.97 -51.08
N ARG A 108 -19.90 -2.65 -51.08
CA ARG A 108 -20.90 -2.02 -51.97
C ARG A 108 -20.56 -2.16 -53.46
N GLN A 109 -19.31 -2.43 -53.80
CA GLN A 109 -18.85 -2.65 -55.18
C GLN A 109 -18.79 -4.14 -55.55
N GLY A 110 -19.37 -5.03 -54.74
CA GLY A 110 -19.43 -6.47 -54.99
C GLY A 110 -18.12 -7.23 -54.74
N LYS A 111 -17.12 -6.61 -54.11
CA LYS A 111 -15.82 -7.26 -53.80
C LYS A 111 -15.78 -7.74 -52.37
N ALA A 112 -15.47 -9.03 -52.17
CA ALA A 112 -15.30 -9.59 -50.83
C ALA A 112 -14.14 -8.90 -50.08
N ALA A 113 -14.17 -8.89 -48.75
CA ALA A 113 -13.20 -8.15 -47.93
C ALA A 113 -11.73 -8.47 -48.23
N PHE A 114 -11.42 -9.71 -48.62
CA PHE A 114 -10.07 -10.15 -48.97
C PHE A 114 -9.68 -9.88 -50.43
N GLU A 115 -10.65 -9.69 -51.33
CA GLU A 115 -10.42 -9.37 -52.75
C GLU A 115 -10.06 -7.89 -52.95
N GLN A 116 -10.30 -7.05 -51.94
CA GLN A 116 -9.92 -5.64 -51.94
C GLN A 116 -8.40 -5.43 -51.74
N LEU A 117 -7.67 -6.45 -51.29
CA LEU A 117 -6.23 -6.38 -51.03
C LEU A 117 -5.43 -6.60 -52.34
N LYS A 118 -4.72 -5.57 -52.81
CA LYS A 118 -3.93 -5.64 -54.06
C LYS A 118 -2.48 -6.12 -53.85
N SER A 119 -1.85 -5.75 -52.74
CA SER A 119 -0.43 -6.08 -52.47
C SER A 119 -0.24 -7.50 -51.91
N PRO A 120 0.78 -8.25 -52.36
CA PRO A 120 1.13 -9.57 -51.81
C PRO A 120 1.44 -9.54 -50.31
N ILE A 121 2.10 -8.47 -49.84
CA ILE A 121 2.44 -8.29 -48.42
C ILE A 121 1.16 -8.10 -47.60
N SER A 122 0.22 -7.29 -48.08
CA SER A 122 -1.06 -7.08 -47.40
C SER A 122 -1.90 -8.35 -47.37
N LYS A 123 -1.88 -9.15 -48.45
CA LYS A 123 -2.53 -10.48 -48.45
C LYS A 123 -1.88 -11.40 -47.43
N PHE A 124 -0.54 -11.45 -47.35
CA PHE A 124 0.16 -12.25 -46.35
C PHE A 124 -0.20 -11.83 -44.92
N LEU A 125 -0.10 -10.54 -44.61
CA LEU A 125 -0.35 -10.01 -43.26
C LEU A 125 -1.81 -10.16 -42.80
N VAL A 126 -2.77 -10.03 -43.70
CA VAL A 126 -4.21 -9.94 -43.35
C VAL A 126 -4.97 -11.25 -43.58
N SER A 127 -4.61 -12.04 -44.59
CA SER A 127 -5.41 -13.20 -45.02
C SER A 127 -4.73 -14.56 -44.84
N SER A 128 -3.40 -14.61 -44.67
CA SER A 128 -2.69 -15.88 -44.52
C SER A 128 -3.13 -16.62 -43.25
N ARG A 129 -3.10 -17.96 -43.31
CA ARG A 129 -3.43 -18.82 -42.17
C ARG A 129 -2.43 -18.62 -41.03
N THR A 130 -1.14 -18.54 -41.37
CA THR A 130 -0.04 -18.29 -40.44
C THR A 130 -0.26 -17.02 -39.63
N MET A 131 -0.50 -15.88 -40.30
CA MET A 131 -0.70 -14.62 -39.58
C MET A 131 -1.94 -14.63 -38.69
N ARG A 132 -3.07 -15.17 -39.17
CA ARG A 132 -4.29 -15.30 -38.38
C ARG A 132 -4.09 -16.17 -37.14
N SER A 133 -3.45 -17.34 -37.29
CA SER A 133 -3.14 -18.22 -36.16
C SER A 133 -2.18 -17.57 -35.17
N THR A 134 -1.11 -16.93 -35.64
CA THR A 134 -0.16 -16.24 -34.74
C THR A 134 -0.82 -15.08 -33.99
N TYR A 135 -1.70 -14.32 -34.63
CA TYR A 135 -2.45 -13.25 -33.98
C TYR A 135 -3.44 -13.79 -32.95
N GLY A 136 -4.14 -14.89 -33.27
CA GLY A 136 -5.02 -15.59 -32.33
C GLY A 136 -4.27 -16.07 -31.08
N VAL A 137 -3.11 -16.71 -31.26
CA VAL A 137 -2.24 -17.14 -30.16
C VAL A 137 -1.73 -15.96 -29.35
N ALA A 138 -1.29 -14.88 -30.00
CA ALA A 138 -0.83 -13.67 -29.31
C ALA A 138 -1.94 -13.05 -28.44
N LYS A 139 -3.18 -12.99 -28.95
CA LYS A 139 -4.35 -12.53 -28.17
C LYS A 139 -4.63 -13.43 -26.97
N ALA A 140 -4.60 -14.75 -27.16
CA ALA A 140 -4.80 -15.70 -26.07
C ALA A 140 -3.75 -15.51 -24.96
N ILE A 141 -2.47 -15.41 -25.34
CA ILE A 141 -1.39 -15.13 -24.39
C ILE A 141 -1.62 -13.80 -23.68
N ALA A 142 -1.95 -12.73 -24.42
CA ALA A 142 -2.17 -11.40 -23.83
C ALA A 142 -3.30 -11.41 -22.80
N PHE A 143 -4.49 -11.90 -23.17
CA PHE A 143 -5.64 -11.90 -22.27
C PHE A 143 -5.48 -12.87 -21.09
N SER A 144 -4.89 -14.05 -21.31
CA SER A 144 -4.56 -14.97 -20.21
C SER A 144 -3.54 -14.37 -19.25
N THR A 145 -2.52 -13.67 -19.75
CA THR A 145 -1.51 -13.01 -18.91
C THR A 145 -2.10 -11.85 -18.11
N LEU A 146 -2.96 -11.04 -18.73
CA LEU A 146 -3.67 -9.97 -18.03
C LEU A 146 -4.60 -10.52 -16.95
N THR A 147 -5.33 -11.61 -17.24
CA THR A 147 -6.17 -12.31 -16.26
C THR A 147 -5.34 -12.85 -15.09
N LEU A 148 -4.20 -13.47 -15.39
CA LEU A 148 -3.29 -13.99 -14.37
C LEU A 148 -2.74 -12.86 -13.51
N ASN A 149 -2.33 -11.74 -14.11
CA ASN A 149 -1.87 -10.56 -13.39
C ASN A 149 -2.93 -10.04 -12.42
N LEU A 150 -4.20 -9.94 -12.86
CA LEU A 150 -5.31 -9.57 -11.99
C LEU A 150 -5.43 -10.54 -10.80
N SER A 151 -5.43 -11.85 -11.05
CA SER A 151 -5.55 -12.85 -9.99
C SER A 151 -4.42 -12.76 -8.96
N LEU A 152 -3.18 -12.52 -9.41
CA LEU A 152 -2.02 -12.36 -8.54
C LEU A 152 -2.09 -11.05 -7.74
N ARG A 153 -2.59 -9.97 -8.36
CA ARG A 153 -2.82 -8.71 -7.66
C ARG A 153 -3.87 -8.88 -6.56
N THR A 154 -5.01 -9.49 -6.87
CA THR A 154 -6.07 -9.78 -5.89
C THR A 154 -5.58 -10.72 -4.79
N ALA A 155 -4.71 -11.69 -5.10
CA ALA A 155 -4.11 -12.58 -4.10
C ALA A 155 -3.15 -11.85 -3.14
N ASN A 156 -2.52 -10.76 -3.59
CA ASN A 156 -1.61 -9.96 -2.80
C ASN A 156 -2.34 -8.87 -1.98
N GLU A 157 -3.61 -8.60 -2.26
CA GLU A 157 -4.46 -7.73 -1.45
C GLU A 157 -5.08 -8.55 -0.31
N LEU A 158 -5.01 -8.06 0.93
CA LEU A 158 -5.60 -8.75 2.08
C LEU A 158 -7.11 -8.88 1.87
N SER A 159 -7.63 -10.11 1.96
CA SER A 159 -9.07 -10.32 1.93
C SER A 159 -9.75 -9.57 3.09
N SER A 160 -11.03 -9.18 2.94
CA SER A 160 -11.77 -8.50 4.03
C SER A 160 -11.79 -9.32 5.33
N LYS A 161 -11.68 -10.66 5.25
CA LYS A 161 -11.56 -11.54 6.41
C LYS A 161 -10.19 -11.41 7.10
N GLU A 162 -9.10 -11.46 6.33
CA GLU A 162 -7.74 -11.32 6.89
C GLU A 162 -7.52 -9.93 7.47
N LEU A 163 -8.03 -8.88 6.80
CA LEU A 163 -7.98 -7.52 7.32
C LEU A 163 -8.69 -7.41 8.69
N LYS A 164 -9.89 -8.02 8.83
CA LYS A 164 -10.61 -8.08 10.10
C LYS A 164 -9.83 -8.82 11.19
N GLU A 165 -9.19 -9.94 10.86
CA GLU A 165 -8.36 -10.68 11.82
C GLU A 165 -7.13 -9.89 12.26
N LYS A 166 -6.47 -9.19 11.33
CA LYS A 166 -5.34 -8.29 11.65
C LYS A 166 -5.79 -7.12 12.52
N ALA A 167 -6.91 -6.47 12.20
CA ALA A 167 -7.47 -5.40 13.03
C ALA A 167 -7.84 -5.89 14.43
N LYS A 168 -8.41 -7.10 14.55
CA LYS A 168 -8.71 -7.74 15.83
C LYS A 168 -7.44 -8.04 16.64
N ALA A 169 -6.35 -8.44 15.98
CA ALA A 169 -5.06 -8.65 16.63
C ALA A 169 -4.52 -7.34 17.24
N VAL A 170 -4.61 -6.22 16.51
CA VAL A 170 -4.24 -4.88 17.02
C VAL A 170 -5.07 -4.51 18.25
N LEU A 171 -6.39 -4.67 18.18
CA LEU A 171 -7.29 -4.35 19.30
C LEU A 171 -7.01 -5.23 20.54
N LYS A 172 -6.76 -6.52 20.33
CA LYS A 172 -6.40 -7.46 21.41
C LYS A 172 -5.07 -7.05 22.05
N HIS A 173 -4.08 -6.67 21.24
CA HIS A 173 -2.78 -6.22 21.73
C HIS A 173 -2.89 -4.90 22.50
N ALA A 174 -3.64 -3.94 21.99
CA ALA A 174 -3.94 -2.68 22.67
C ALA A 174 -4.60 -2.94 24.04
N GLY A 175 -5.59 -3.83 24.08
CA GLY A 175 -6.25 -4.24 25.33
C GLY A 175 -5.27 -4.83 26.35
N ARG A 176 -4.34 -5.69 25.90
CA ARG A 176 -3.27 -6.22 26.76
C ARG A 176 -2.32 -5.12 27.26
N CYS A 177 -1.92 -4.19 26.40
CA CYS A 177 -1.07 -3.06 26.81
C CYS A 177 -1.73 -2.22 27.91
N TYR A 178 -3.03 -1.91 27.77
CA TYR A 178 -3.77 -1.20 28.80
C TYR A 178 -3.89 -2.02 30.09
N TYR A 179 -4.20 -3.31 30.00
CA TYR A 179 -4.25 -4.19 31.16
C TYR A 179 -2.92 -4.18 31.92
N ASP A 180 -1.81 -4.44 31.23
CA ASP A 180 -0.48 -4.48 31.84
C ASP A 180 -0.12 -3.12 32.46
N LEU A 181 -0.39 -2.02 31.76
CA LEU A 181 -0.09 -0.67 32.24
C LEU A 181 -0.83 -0.34 33.54
N TYR A 182 -2.14 -0.58 33.59
CA TYR A 182 -2.94 -0.24 34.78
C TYR A 182 -2.76 -1.27 35.91
N HIS A 183 -2.67 -2.56 35.60
CA HIS A 183 -2.50 -3.62 36.59
C HIS A 183 -1.14 -3.59 37.30
N THR A 184 -0.10 -3.09 36.62
CA THR A 184 1.24 -2.94 37.20
C THR A 184 1.57 -1.53 37.67
N SER A 185 0.65 -0.57 37.49
CA SER A 185 0.90 0.87 37.68
C SER A 185 1.47 1.26 39.06
N ASN A 186 1.17 0.51 40.11
CA ASN A 186 1.62 0.76 41.48
C ASN A 186 2.65 -0.29 41.98
N ASN A 187 3.19 -1.12 41.11
CA ASN A 187 4.13 -2.18 41.48
C ASN A 187 5.37 -2.15 40.57
N PRO A 188 6.43 -1.43 40.96
CA PRO A 188 7.66 -1.32 40.18
C PRO A 188 8.31 -2.67 39.83
N GLU A 189 8.28 -3.63 40.75
CA GLU A 189 8.87 -4.96 40.51
C GLU A 189 8.16 -5.69 39.35
N LYS A 190 6.82 -5.63 39.30
CA LYS A 190 6.05 -6.20 38.17
C LYS A 190 6.34 -5.48 36.86
N ILE A 191 6.56 -4.16 36.89
CA ILE A 191 6.96 -3.40 35.69
C ILE A 191 8.31 -3.92 35.17
N LEU A 192 9.28 -4.12 36.07
CA LEU A 192 10.60 -4.64 35.71
C LEU A 192 10.61 -6.12 35.29
N GLN A 193 9.65 -6.93 35.76
CA GLN A 193 9.44 -8.28 35.25
C GLN A 193 8.94 -8.28 33.80
N LEU A 194 8.08 -7.31 33.44
CA LEU A 194 7.60 -7.12 32.07
C LEU A 194 8.66 -6.47 31.17
N TYR A 195 9.53 -5.61 31.72
CA TYR A 195 10.67 -5.01 31.03
C TYR A 195 11.99 -5.39 31.71
N PRO A 196 12.46 -6.64 31.51
CA PRO A 196 13.73 -7.07 32.09
C PRO A 196 14.88 -6.22 31.56
N LYS A 197 15.90 -6.04 32.42
CA LYS A 197 17.09 -5.25 32.09
C LYS A 197 17.74 -5.78 30.81
N SER A 198 18.20 -4.87 29.96
CA SER A 198 18.83 -5.19 28.68
C SER A 198 19.82 -4.10 28.29
N ASP A 199 20.75 -4.43 27.40
CA ASP A 199 21.71 -3.47 26.82
C ASP A 199 21.02 -2.24 26.23
N ALA A 200 19.82 -2.40 25.68
CA ALA A 200 19.06 -1.30 25.11
C ALA A 200 18.65 -0.28 26.18
N ILE A 201 18.13 -0.78 27.31
CA ILE A 201 17.76 0.03 28.48
C ILE A 201 18.98 0.72 29.08
N GLU A 202 20.08 -0.01 29.27
CA GLU A 202 21.30 0.56 29.86
C GLU A 202 21.87 1.69 29.01
N LYS A 203 21.91 1.51 27.69
CA LYS A 203 22.41 2.52 26.75
C LYS A 203 21.57 3.79 26.78
N ILE A 204 20.24 3.72 26.75
CA ILE A 204 19.40 4.92 26.78
C ILE A 204 19.43 5.63 28.13
N VAL A 205 19.49 4.89 29.24
CA VAL A 205 19.67 5.49 30.57
C VAL A 205 21.02 6.21 30.65
N ALA A 206 22.10 5.59 30.16
CA ALA A 206 23.42 6.20 30.13
C ALA A 206 23.47 7.49 29.31
N LEU A 207 22.70 7.61 28.21
CA LEU A 207 22.61 8.84 27.42
C LEU A 207 22.07 10.02 28.24
N SER A 208 21.19 9.79 29.22
CA SER A 208 20.66 10.87 30.07
C SER A 208 21.66 11.45 31.07
N HIS A 209 22.86 10.89 31.13
CA HIS A 209 23.96 11.32 32.01
C HIS A 209 25.16 11.87 31.24
N GLN A 210 25.07 12.01 29.91
CA GLN A 210 26.14 12.57 29.07
C GLN A 210 25.99 14.10 28.94
N GLU A 211 27.06 14.76 28.52
CA GLU A 211 27.07 16.21 28.28
C GLU A 211 26.35 16.61 26.98
N LYS A 212 26.22 15.68 26.03
CA LYS A 212 25.61 15.95 24.72
C LYS A 212 24.15 15.54 24.73
N GLY A 213 23.26 16.48 24.39
CA GLY A 213 21.85 16.20 24.30
C GLY A 213 21.51 15.28 23.14
N VAL A 214 20.38 14.57 23.28
CA VAL A 214 19.88 13.65 22.27
C VAL A 214 18.38 13.86 22.13
N PHE A 215 17.91 13.97 20.88
CA PHE A 215 16.48 14.01 20.62
C PHE A 215 15.99 12.59 20.35
N VAL A 216 15.11 12.08 21.21
CA VAL A 216 14.54 10.75 21.11
C VAL A 216 13.17 10.80 20.42
N VAL A 217 12.94 9.89 19.47
CA VAL A 217 11.65 9.76 18.78
C VAL A 217 11.17 8.34 18.83
N ALA A 218 9.85 8.15 18.90
CA ALA A 218 9.27 6.81 18.92
C ALA A 218 7.93 6.76 18.16
N PRO A 219 7.59 5.62 17.55
CA PRO A 219 6.21 5.34 17.15
C PRO A 219 5.38 4.94 18.39
N HIS A 220 4.06 5.03 18.27
CA HIS A 220 3.13 4.46 19.25
C HIS A 220 3.02 2.94 19.04
N SER A 221 4.13 2.22 19.22
CA SER A 221 4.19 0.76 19.13
C SER A 221 4.11 0.12 20.52
N SER A 222 3.28 -0.91 20.65
CA SER A 222 3.15 -1.74 21.85
C SER A 222 2.95 -0.92 23.13
N ASN A 223 3.42 -1.41 24.28
CA ASN A 223 3.22 -0.74 25.56
C ASN A 223 4.30 0.33 25.84
N PHE A 224 4.36 1.35 24.99
CA PHE A 224 5.34 2.45 25.09
C PHE A 224 5.24 3.23 26.41
N ASP A 225 4.04 3.37 26.99
CA ASP A 225 3.86 4.03 28.29
C ASP A 225 4.48 3.23 29.44
N LEU A 226 4.34 1.90 29.41
CA LEU A 226 5.00 1.04 30.37
C LEU A 226 6.53 1.01 30.15
N ALA A 227 7.00 1.15 28.90
CA ALA A 227 8.43 1.30 28.62
C ALA A 227 9.00 2.57 29.27
N LEU A 228 8.31 3.71 29.12
CA LEU A 228 8.72 4.96 29.77
C LEU A 228 8.79 4.82 31.29
N ARG A 229 7.83 4.11 31.91
CA ARG A 229 7.86 3.78 33.35
C ARG A 229 9.08 2.94 33.72
N ALA A 230 9.35 1.87 32.97
CA ALA A 230 10.49 1.01 33.22
C ALA A 230 11.81 1.79 33.11
N LEU A 231 11.96 2.62 32.07
CA LEU A 231 13.12 3.47 31.87
C LEU A 231 13.32 4.47 33.01
N ALA A 232 12.25 5.10 33.50
CA ALA A 232 12.31 6.00 34.65
C ALA A 232 12.76 5.26 35.94
N ILE A 233 12.25 4.04 36.17
CA ILE A 233 12.68 3.19 37.30
C ILE A 233 14.18 2.83 37.18
N TYR A 234 14.67 2.58 35.97
CA TYR A 234 16.09 2.36 35.71
C TYR A 234 16.95 3.63 35.78
N GLY A 235 16.36 4.81 35.98
CA GLY A 235 17.07 6.07 36.23
C GLY A 235 17.12 7.03 35.04
N LEU A 236 16.35 6.80 33.97
CA LEU A 236 16.30 7.72 32.83
C LEU A 236 15.82 9.11 33.26
N LYS A 237 16.58 10.15 32.91
CA LYS A 237 16.16 11.56 32.99
C LYS A 237 15.83 12.10 31.60
N ALA A 238 14.57 12.47 31.36
CA ALA A 238 14.13 12.98 30.06
C ALA A 238 12.90 13.89 30.20
N SER A 239 12.74 14.80 29.24
CA SER A 239 11.53 15.63 29.09
C SER A 239 10.74 15.21 27.85
N LEU A 240 9.43 15.15 27.98
CA LEU A 240 8.49 14.66 26.96
C LEU A 240 7.71 15.82 26.35
N LEU A 241 7.73 15.95 25.03
CA LEU A 241 6.86 16.88 24.32
C LEU A 241 5.45 16.27 24.22
N GLY A 242 4.51 16.88 24.96
CA GLY A 242 3.14 16.40 25.13
C GLY A 242 2.10 17.22 24.36
N TYR A 243 0.90 16.65 24.21
CA TYR A 243 -0.22 17.29 23.52
C TYR A 243 -0.68 18.55 24.26
N ALA A 244 -0.91 19.64 23.52
CA ALA A 244 -1.32 20.96 24.02
C ALA A 244 -2.60 20.94 24.89
N ASN A 245 -3.60 20.14 24.49
CA ASN A 245 -4.90 20.06 25.14
C ASN A 245 -5.27 18.60 25.51
N PRO A 246 -4.75 18.07 26.64
CA PRO A 246 -5.02 16.70 27.04
C PRO A 246 -6.46 16.52 27.55
N SER A 247 -7.14 15.48 27.07
CA SER A 247 -8.44 15.05 27.65
C SER A 247 -8.27 14.56 29.10
N SER A 248 -9.38 14.32 29.82
CA SER A 248 -9.35 13.85 31.22
C SER A 248 -8.48 12.62 31.44
N GLY A 249 -8.50 11.65 30.51
CA GLY A 249 -7.62 10.48 30.52
C GLY A 249 -6.14 10.83 30.33
N TYR A 250 -5.81 11.75 29.43
CA TYR A 250 -4.44 12.22 29.25
C TYR A 250 -3.91 12.96 30.48
N LYS A 251 -4.76 13.72 31.19
CA LYS A 251 -4.36 14.38 32.44
C LYS A 251 -3.93 13.37 33.51
N ILE A 252 -4.59 12.22 33.59
CA ILE A 252 -4.20 11.13 34.50
C ILE A 252 -2.84 10.55 34.08
N GLN A 253 -2.64 10.26 32.80
CA GLN A 253 -1.34 9.77 32.32
C GLN A 253 -0.21 10.79 32.55
N ASN A 254 -0.47 12.08 32.37
CA ASN A 254 0.50 13.14 32.62
C ASN A 254 0.88 13.24 34.10
N LYS A 255 -0.08 13.08 35.02
CA LYS A 255 0.20 13.01 36.46
C LYS A 255 1.16 11.86 36.78
N PHE A 256 0.95 10.68 36.18
CA PHE A 256 1.85 9.55 36.36
C PHE A 256 3.26 9.82 35.81
N ARG A 257 3.36 10.43 34.63
CA ARG A 257 4.66 10.77 34.02
C ARG A 257 5.44 11.77 34.87
N ASN A 258 4.79 12.83 35.35
CA ASN A 258 5.39 13.81 36.26
C ASN A 258 5.82 13.19 37.60
N SER A 259 5.03 12.26 38.17
CA SER A 259 5.39 11.62 39.44
C SER A 259 6.63 10.71 39.35
N MET A 260 7.13 10.44 38.14
CA MET A 260 8.32 9.62 37.90
C MET A 260 9.53 10.47 37.46
N GLY A 261 9.46 11.80 37.62
CA GLY A 261 10.56 12.69 37.25
C GLY A 261 10.71 12.94 35.75
N MET A 262 9.74 12.52 34.93
CA MET A 262 9.66 12.94 33.53
C MET A 262 8.87 14.24 33.45
N GLU A 263 9.52 15.32 33.01
CA GLU A 263 8.88 16.60 32.79
C GLU A 263 8.09 16.57 31.48
N ILE A 264 6.84 17.04 31.48
CA ILE A 264 6.02 17.15 30.28
C ILE A 264 5.98 18.60 29.84
N ILE A 265 6.52 18.87 28.66
CA ILE A 265 6.49 20.18 28.02
C ILE A 265 5.26 20.22 27.11
N SER A 266 4.29 21.08 27.41
CA SER A 266 3.07 21.21 26.61
C SER A 266 3.34 21.97 25.32
N LEU A 267 2.90 21.44 24.17
CA LEU A 267 3.01 22.09 22.86
C LEU A 267 2.14 23.37 22.70
N SER A 268 1.36 23.76 23.73
CA SER A 268 0.56 24.99 23.75
C SER A 268 1.35 26.24 24.17
N GLU A 269 2.57 26.09 24.68
CA GLU A 269 3.34 27.20 25.19
C GLU A 269 4.09 27.90 24.04
N GLU A 270 4.00 29.23 23.96
CA GLU A 270 4.66 30.05 22.92
C GLU A 270 6.17 29.79 22.81
N ASN A 271 6.79 29.27 23.89
CA ASN A 271 8.23 29.02 24.00
C ASN A 271 8.64 27.53 23.96
N THR A 272 7.74 26.58 23.70
CA THR A 272 8.07 25.13 23.72
C THR A 272 9.26 24.78 22.83
N PHE A 273 9.33 25.39 21.64
CA PHE A 273 10.43 25.15 20.70
C PHE A 273 11.78 25.59 21.29
N LEU A 274 11.86 26.83 21.79
CA LEU A 274 13.09 27.40 22.33
C LEU A 274 13.55 26.65 23.58
N HIS A 275 12.60 26.32 24.46
CA HIS A 275 12.88 25.55 25.67
C HIS A 275 13.45 24.17 25.35
N ALA A 276 12.85 23.44 24.39
CA ALA A 276 13.37 22.15 23.94
C ALA A 276 14.77 22.26 23.32
N VAL A 277 15.04 23.30 22.53
CA VAL A 277 16.38 23.56 21.97
C VAL A 277 17.41 23.80 23.08
N GLU A 278 17.07 24.60 24.09
CA GLU A 278 17.97 24.92 25.21
C GLU A 278 18.26 23.68 26.06
N MET A 279 17.23 22.89 26.37
CA MET A 279 17.39 21.61 27.08
C MET A 279 18.37 20.67 26.37
N LEU A 280 18.24 20.52 25.05
CA LEU A 280 19.12 19.67 24.26
C LEU A 280 20.55 20.21 24.22
N LYS A 281 20.73 21.53 24.11
CA LYS A 281 22.06 22.16 24.16
C LYS A 281 22.76 21.97 25.51
N ASN A 282 21.99 21.86 26.58
CA ASN A 282 22.49 21.63 27.94
C ASN A 282 22.66 20.14 28.31
N GLY A 283 22.65 19.23 27.34
CA GLY A 283 22.87 17.80 27.58
C GLY A 283 21.62 16.98 27.88
N GLY A 284 20.43 17.58 27.85
CA GLY A 284 19.18 16.91 28.16
C GLY A 284 18.69 15.94 27.06
N ILE A 285 17.76 15.07 27.43
CA ILE A 285 16.97 14.26 26.49
C ILE A 285 15.60 14.90 26.32
N VAL A 286 15.22 15.15 25.07
CA VAL A 286 13.85 15.52 24.69
C VAL A 286 13.25 14.39 23.86
N ALA A 287 12.04 13.94 24.21
CA ALA A 287 11.40 12.81 23.58
C ALA A 287 10.00 13.14 23.03
N THR A 288 9.62 12.56 21.87
CA THR A 288 8.26 12.73 21.31
C THR A 288 7.80 11.56 20.43
N GLY A 289 6.48 11.45 20.25
CA GLY A 289 5.86 10.54 19.29
C GLY A 289 5.76 11.16 17.90
N ILE A 290 6.05 10.40 16.84
CA ILE A 290 6.24 10.97 15.48
C ILE A 290 5.33 10.40 14.38
N ASP A 291 4.43 9.47 14.72
CA ASP A 291 3.63 8.69 13.77
C ASP A 291 2.14 9.05 13.76
N ARG A 292 1.69 9.99 14.59
CA ARG A 292 0.32 10.52 14.54
C ARG A 292 0.21 11.64 13.51
N PRO A 293 -0.70 11.57 12.53
CA PRO A 293 -0.84 12.60 11.51
C PRO A 293 -1.30 13.94 12.10
N VAL A 294 -0.86 15.04 11.50
CA VAL A 294 -1.30 16.40 11.84
C VAL A 294 -2.42 16.85 10.90
N GLU A 295 -3.46 17.44 11.46
CA GLU A 295 -4.51 18.10 10.71
C GLU A 295 -3.89 19.30 9.98
N VAL A 296 -4.06 19.40 8.66
CA VAL A 296 -3.57 20.50 7.81
C VAL A 296 -2.08 20.43 7.43
N ARG A 297 -1.77 19.61 6.41
CA ARG A 297 -0.55 19.79 5.60
C ARG A 297 -0.82 19.70 4.10
N LYS A 298 -0.36 20.70 3.33
CA LYS A 298 -0.41 20.67 1.86
C LYS A 298 0.38 19.46 1.33
N LYS A 299 -0.12 18.75 0.31
CA LYS A 299 0.52 17.54 -0.27
C LYS A 299 2.02 17.72 -0.56
N LYS A 300 2.43 18.87 -1.11
CA LYS A 300 3.84 19.19 -1.40
C LYS A 300 4.77 19.23 -0.19
N HIS A 301 4.23 19.30 1.03
CA HIS A 301 5.00 19.31 2.28
C HIS A 301 4.89 17.99 3.05
N MET A 302 4.22 16.98 2.49
CA MET A 302 4.15 15.64 3.05
C MET A 302 5.51 14.94 2.92
N VAL A 303 5.72 13.98 3.82
CA VAL A 303 6.88 13.09 3.83
C VAL A 303 6.45 11.71 3.38
N SER A 304 7.36 10.92 2.82
CA SER A 304 7.10 9.52 2.47
C SER A 304 7.17 8.64 3.72
N PHE A 305 6.13 7.86 3.97
CA PHE A 305 6.12 6.81 4.99
C PHE A 305 5.51 5.55 4.37
N PHE A 306 6.19 4.40 4.48
CA PHE A 306 5.85 3.18 3.75
C PHE A 306 5.69 3.38 2.23
N GLY A 307 6.42 4.33 1.63
CA GLY A 307 6.32 4.65 0.21
C GLY A 307 5.13 5.54 -0.19
N HIS A 308 4.32 5.97 0.77
CA HIS A 308 3.13 6.79 0.53
C HIS A 308 3.26 8.19 1.16
N PRO A 309 2.74 9.25 0.54
CA PRO A 309 2.72 10.58 1.14
C PRO A 309 1.91 10.63 2.43
N SER A 310 2.49 11.16 3.51
CA SER A 310 1.88 11.24 4.84
C SER A 310 2.03 12.62 5.47
N ALA A 311 0.99 13.06 6.17
CA ALA A 311 0.99 14.30 6.94
C ALA A 311 1.58 14.11 8.36
N LEU A 312 2.76 13.52 8.47
CA LEU A 312 3.39 13.25 9.78
C LEU A 312 4.15 14.47 10.33
N PRO A 313 4.27 14.64 11.67
CA PRO A 313 5.01 15.73 12.30
C PRO A 313 6.43 15.87 11.75
N VAL A 314 6.91 17.11 11.62
CA VAL A 314 8.29 17.40 11.18
C VAL A 314 9.04 18.29 12.17
N GLY A 315 8.36 18.79 13.20
CA GLY A 315 8.89 19.77 14.16
C GLY A 315 10.09 19.25 14.95
N TYR A 316 10.13 17.95 15.25
CA TYR A 316 11.23 17.33 15.97
C TYR A 316 12.58 17.46 15.24
N ILE A 317 12.60 17.35 13.90
CA ILE A 317 13.81 17.61 13.11
C ILE A 317 14.21 19.08 13.14
N GLN A 318 13.26 20.00 13.16
CA GLN A 318 13.57 21.43 13.24
C GLN A 318 14.23 21.79 14.57
N ILE A 319 13.72 21.24 15.69
CA ILE A 319 14.29 21.40 17.02
C ILE A 319 15.70 20.79 17.07
N ALA A 320 15.86 19.54 16.62
CA ALA A 320 17.14 18.86 16.64
C ALA A 320 18.21 19.55 15.76
N LEU A 321 17.83 20.08 14.58
CA LEU A 321 18.72 20.87 13.73
C LEU A 321 19.15 22.20 14.38
N ALA A 322 18.28 22.81 15.18
CA ALA A 322 18.55 24.07 15.88
C ALA A 322 19.40 23.86 17.15
N ALA A 323 19.25 22.72 17.80
CA ALA A 323 20.08 22.29 18.93
C ALA A 323 21.41 21.65 18.49
N ASP A 324 21.53 21.27 17.21
CA ASP A 324 22.68 20.54 16.64
C ASP A 324 22.95 19.20 17.34
N VAL A 325 21.86 18.46 17.60
CA VAL A 325 21.90 17.15 18.29
C VAL A 325 21.46 16.02 17.37
N PRO A 326 21.95 14.79 17.59
CA PRO A 326 21.49 13.62 16.85
C PRO A 326 20.09 13.19 17.26
N ILE A 327 19.47 12.38 16.40
CA ILE A 327 18.21 11.68 16.69
C ILE A 327 18.50 10.26 17.14
N LEU A 328 17.76 9.76 18.13
CA LEU A 328 17.68 8.34 18.46
C LEU A 328 16.24 7.85 18.23
N VAL A 329 16.06 6.78 17.46
CA VAL A 329 14.74 6.15 17.29
C VAL A 329 14.61 5.03 18.31
N LEU A 330 13.57 5.10 19.14
CA LEU A 330 13.14 4.01 20.01
C LEU A 330 11.89 3.35 19.42
N GLY A 331 11.77 2.04 19.60
CA GLY A 331 10.57 1.27 19.31
C GLY A 331 10.32 0.28 20.43
N VAL A 332 9.09 -0.20 20.55
CA VAL A 332 8.72 -1.16 21.59
C VAL A 332 7.93 -2.30 20.96
N LYS A 333 8.28 -3.53 21.31
CA LYS A 333 7.52 -4.71 20.94
C LYS A 333 7.39 -5.68 22.11
N MET A 334 6.32 -6.45 22.14
CA MET A 334 6.12 -7.57 23.04
C MET A 334 6.70 -8.82 22.38
N ARG A 335 7.50 -9.56 23.13
CA ARG A 335 8.06 -10.85 22.76
C ARG A 335 7.02 -11.96 22.95
N SER A 336 7.27 -13.12 22.35
CA SER A 336 6.40 -14.30 22.45
C SER A 336 6.18 -14.78 23.89
N ASN A 337 7.13 -14.53 24.79
CA ASN A 337 7.03 -14.87 26.22
C ASN A 337 6.19 -13.87 27.04
N GLY A 338 5.63 -12.82 26.43
CA GLY A 338 4.82 -11.81 27.09
C GLY A 338 5.59 -10.69 27.80
N THR A 339 6.92 -10.70 27.74
CA THR A 339 7.76 -9.55 28.14
C THR A 339 7.87 -8.56 26.98
N TYR A 340 8.24 -7.32 27.30
CA TYR A 340 8.45 -6.26 26.32
C TYR A 340 9.94 -6.02 26.08
N GLU A 341 10.23 -5.50 24.90
CA GLU A 341 11.55 -5.20 24.38
C GLU A 341 11.59 -3.77 23.87
N ILE A 342 12.64 -3.04 24.26
CA ILE A 342 12.98 -1.75 23.68
C ILE A 342 13.96 -2.00 22.54
N MET A 343 13.56 -1.61 21.34
CA MET A 343 14.43 -1.52 20.17
C MET A 343 14.97 -0.09 20.09
N GLN A 344 16.22 0.05 19.69
CA GLN A 344 16.83 1.37 19.50
C GLN A 344 17.74 1.40 18.28
N SER A 345 17.82 2.56 17.64
CA SER A 345 18.80 2.81 16.59
C SER A 345 20.17 3.15 17.19
N GLY A 346 21.18 3.36 16.34
CA GLY A 346 22.31 4.21 16.72
C GLY A 346 21.89 5.68 16.77
N LEU A 347 22.80 6.55 17.21
CA LEU A 347 22.62 8.01 17.08
C LEU A 347 22.70 8.41 15.61
N ILE A 348 21.68 9.11 15.13
CA ILE A 348 21.51 9.51 13.73
C ILE A 348 21.91 10.99 13.61
N PRO A 349 23.07 11.32 13.04
CA PRO A 349 23.44 12.69 12.77
C PRO A 349 22.55 13.27 11.66
N LEU A 350 22.10 14.51 11.84
CA LEU A 350 21.25 15.17 10.87
C LEU A 350 22.07 15.71 9.69
N LYS A 351 21.56 15.49 8.48
CA LYS A 351 22.18 15.96 7.24
C LYS A 351 21.78 17.39 6.96
N ARG A 352 22.76 18.28 6.78
CA ARG A 352 22.53 19.67 6.37
C ARG A 352 22.21 19.75 4.87
N HIS A 353 21.39 20.73 4.47
CA HIS A 353 21.07 20.96 3.06
C HIS A 353 20.75 22.44 2.78
N PRO A 354 21.17 23.02 1.63
CA PRO A 354 20.97 24.45 1.34
C PRO A 354 19.49 24.88 1.32
N ASN A 355 18.62 24.02 0.79
CA ASN A 355 17.17 24.23 0.84
C ASN A 355 16.59 23.67 2.14
N ARG A 356 16.01 24.53 2.97
CA ARG A 356 15.44 24.20 4.29
C ARG A 356 14.31 23.17 4.23
N PHE A 357 13.47 23.21 3.21
CA PHE A 357 12.37 22.25 3.08
C PHE A 357 12.89 20.85 2.75
N ALA A 358 13.82 20.75 1.80
CA ALA A 358 14.48 19.50 1.46
C ALA A 358 15.31 18.95 2.64
N GLU A 359 15.96 19.83 3.41
CA GLU A 359 16.69 19.48 4.64
C GLU A 359 15.79 18.79 5.67
N ILE A 360 14.61 19.35 5.92
CA ILE A 360 13.67 18.76 6.87
C ILE A 360 13.14 17.44 6.32
N LYS A 361 12.70 17.42 5.06
CA LYS A 361 12.11 16.24 4.43
C LYS A 361 13.06 15.04 4.44
N GLN A 362 14.31 15.21 4.00
CA GLN A 362 15.29 14.12 3.93
C GLN A 362 15.57 13.49 5.31
N ASN A 363 15.66 14.32 6.36
CA ASN A 363 15.98 13.85 7.70
C ASN A 363 14.77 13.17 8.34
N VAL A 364 13.56 13.69 8.09
CA VAL A 364 12.33 13.01 8.54
C VAL A 364 12.18 11.66 7.86
N GLU A 365 12.34 11.57 6.55
CA GLU A 365 12.21 10.31 5.81
C GLU A 365 13.24 9.26 6.24
N MET A 366 14.48 9.67 6.52
CA MET A 366 15.52 8.80 7.08
C MET A 366 15.12 8.20 8.44
N VAL A 367 14.56 9.04 9.32
CA VAL A 367 14.07 8.59 10.64
C VAL A 367 12.87 7.65 10.48
N LEU A 368 11.95 7.99 9.58
CA LEU A 368 10.74 7.21 9.32
C LEU A 368 11.03 5.85 8.69
N GLU A 369 12.12 5.70 7.93
CA GLU A 369 12.56 4.41 7.41
C GLU A 369 12.89 3.42 8.54
N ILE A 370 13.56 3.89 9.59
CA ILE A 370 13.87 3.08 10.77
C ILE A 370 12.58 2.72 11.54
N VAL A 371 11.69 3.70 11.71
CA VAL A 371 10.37 3.49 12.33
C VAL A 371 9.57 2.44 11.55
N ALA A 372 9.55 2.52 10.21
CA ALA A 372 8.89 1.54 9.37
C ALA A 372 9.47 0.14 9.58
N GLY A 373 10.81 0.02 9.66
CA GLY A 373 11.48 -1.25 9.98
C GLY A 373 11.09 -1.83 11.34
N TYR A 374 10.84 -1.00 12.36
CA TYR A 374 10.35 -1.46 13.67
C TYR A 374 8.90 -1.91 13.62
N ILE A 375 8.02 -1.16 12.94
CA ILE A 375 6.62 -1.52 12.77
C ILE A 375 6.49 -2.82 11.97
N GLN A 376 7.30 -3.02 10.93
CA GLN A 376 7.28 -4.23 10.10
C GLN A 376 7.60 -5.51 10.87
N GLN A 377 8.36 -5.43 11.97
CA GLN A 377 8.66 -6.59 12.80
C GLN A 377 7.45 -7.12 13.57
N ALA A 378 6.49 -6.25 13.90
CA ALA A 378 5.26 -6.62 14.60
C ALA A 378 4.12 -5.63 14.27
N PRO A 379 3.54 -5.68 13.05
CA PRO A 379 2.56 -4.70 12.59
C PRO A 379 1.31 -4.66 13.47
N GLU A 380 0.90 -5.81 14.03
CA GLU A 380 -0.22 -5.92 14.96
C GLU A 380 0.00 -5.19 16.30
N GLN A 381 1.22 -4.74 16.56
CA GLN A 381 1.55 -3.98 17.76
C GLN A 381 1.65 -2.48 17.51
N TRP A 382 1.47 -2.00 16.28
CA TRP A 382 1.43 -0.57 16.00
C TRP A 382 0.04 0.00 16.35
N LEU A 383 -0.02 0.77 17.44
CA LEU A 383 -1.27 1.26 18.03
C LEU A 383 -1.72 2.58 17.38
N MET A 384 -1.82 2.58 16.05
CA MET A 384 -2.21 3.73 15.25
C MET A 384 -3.67 3.67 14.84
N PHE A 385 -4.51 4.40 15.56
CA PHE A 385 -5.96 4.50 15.30
C PHE A 385 -6.35 5.73 14.48
N TYR A 386 -5.36 6.55 14.10
CA TYR A 386 -5.57 7.71 13.23
C TYR A 386 -5.25 7.34 11.78
N PRO A 387 -5.99 7.90 10.80
CA PRO A 387 -5.72 7.63 9.39
C PRO A 387 -4.43 8.32 8.94
N VAL A 388 -3.31 7.58 8.94
CA VAL A 388 -2.03 8.08 8.42
C VAL A 388 -2.09 8.36 6.91
N TRP A 389 -2.88 7.55 6.19
CA TRP A 389 -3.17 7.71 4.76
C TRP A 389 -4.70 7.73 4.54
N PRO A 390 -5.36 8.89 4.70
CA PRO A 390 -6.81 9.00 4.52
C PRO A 390 -7.29 8.53 3.14
N ASP A 391 -6.57 8.88 2.06
CA ASP A 391 -6.86 8.49 0.67
C ASP A 391 -6.86 6.95 0.45
N MET A 392 -6.31 6.15 1.38
CA MET A 392 -6.30 4.69 1.31
C MET A 392 -7.49 4.05 2.02
N LEU A 393 -8.15 4.76 2.94
CA LEU A 393 -9.33 4.23 3.64
C LEU A 393 -10.50 3.96 2.69
N GLU A 394 -10.66 4.81 1.68
CA GLU A 394 -11.70 4.68 0.64
C GLU A 394 -11.51 3.44 -0.25
N LYS A 395 -10.32 2.82 -0.20
CA LYS A 395 -9.96 1.65 -1.01
C LYS A 395 -9.96 0.35 -0.21
N LEU A 396 -10.31 0.39 1.08
CA LEU A 396 -10.40 -0.81 1.89
C LEU A 396 -11.67 -1.62 1.51
N PRO A 397 -11.58 -2.96 1.50
CA PRO A 397 -12.65 -3.84 1.05
C PRO A 397 -13.70 -4.15 2.12
#